data_AF-A0A0T5Z7K2-F1
#
_entry.id   AF-A0A0T5Z7K2-F1
#
_cell.length_a   1.000
_cell.length_b   1.000
_cell.length_c   1.000
_cell.angle_alpha   90.00
_cell.angle_beta   90.00
_cell.angle_gamma   90.00
#
_symmetry.space_group_name_H-M   'P 1'
#
loop_
_entity.id
_entity.type
_entity.pdbx_description
1 polymer ?
#
loop_
_entity_poly.entity_id
_entity_poly.type
_entity_poly.pdbx_seq_one_letter_code
_entity_poly.pdbx_strand_id
1 'polypeptide(L)'
;MSDTNNRIVVVLVISNLEYGGAQRQIVELINNMDSNAFDVHLVSLSDYVPLADTIKQREQRLHIIHKESRFDLKVAWKLSQLLEQLRADIVHGYLFDAEIAVRLAGRLADTPLIVGSERNTNYSLKKVQRAAYTLTHYMLDLCIANSHAGAKFNRKTLNQPEEKYRVVHNGVDAERFAPLDASALREELGLNPDTFYVGMFGSYKRQKNHPLFFKAVARILESHPDTRFILIGDQLAHGLHGSSDYKQEVSELVDQLGVREYCHFVGNRDDVE
;
A
#
# COMPACT_ATOMS: atom_id res chain seq x y z
N MET A 1 36.73 -17.68 16.38
CA MET A 1 35.64 -16.97 17.09
C MET A 1 34.95 -16.11 16.04
N SER A 2 33.64 -16.27 15.94
CA SER A 2 32.71 -15.97 14.84
C SER A 2 33.02 -14.75 13.96
N ASP A 3 33.12 -14.99 12.64
CA ASP A 3 32.68 -14.03 11.62
C ASP A 3 31.20 -13.73 11.89
N THR A 4 30.91 -12.59 12.53
CA THR A 4 29.56 -12.06 12.55
C THR A 4 29.24 -11.61 11.14
N ASN A 5 28.43 -12.42 10.44
CA ASN A 5 27.83 -12.09 9.16
C ASN A 5 27.18 -10.69 9.28
N ASN A 6 27.83 -9.66 8.74
CA ASN A 6 27.42 -8.26 8.94
C ASN A 6 26.24 -7.94 8.01
N ARG A 7 25.05 -8.40 8.43
CA ARG A 7 23.79 -8.16 7.71
C ARG A 7 23.49 -6.66 7.70
N ILE A 8 22.96 -6.17 6.58
CA ILE A 8 22.52 -4.79 6.43
C ILE A 8 21.22 -4.61 7.21
N VAL A 9 21.19 -3.70 8.18
CA VAL A 9 20.02 -3.42 9.01
C VAL A 9 19.11 -2.42 8.29
N VAL A 10 17.90 -2.83 7.96
CA VAL A 10 16.90 -2.03 7.23
C VAL A 10 15.69 -1.77 8.12
N VAL A 11 15.35 -0.51 8.33
CA VAL A 11 14.16 -0.09 9.07
C VAL A 11 13.13 0.52 8.12
N LEU A 12 12.08 -0.25 7.85
CA LEU A 12 10.92 0.17 7.07
C LEU A 12 9.95 0.94 8.00
N VAL A 13 9.40 2.07 7.57
CA VAL A 13 8.48 2.88 8.39
C VAL A 13 7.23 3.22 7.61
N ILE A 14 6.05 2.98 8.18
CA ILE A 14 4.75 3.27 7.54
C ILE A 14 3.76 3.89 8.52
N SER A 15 2.80 4.67 8.02
CA SER A 15 1.77 5.33 8.84
C SER A 15 0.93 4.36 9.69
N ASN A 16 0.54 3.23 9.10
CA ASN A 16 -0.29 2.18 9.70
C ASN A 16 -0.10 0.86 8.91
N LEU A 17 -0.59 -0.26 9.45
CA LEU A 17 -0.60 -1.56 8.75
C LEU A 17 -2.02 -2.05 8.47
N GLU A 18 -2.87 -1.15 7.97
CA GLU A 18 -4.21 -1.50 7.49
C GLU A 18 -4.20 -2.28 6.17
N TYR A 19 -5.36 -2.81 5.76
CA TYR A 19 -5.51 -3.43 4.45
C TYR A 19 -5.36 -2.41 3.32
N GLY A 20 -4.21 -2.45 2.65
CA GLY A 20 -3.90 -1.59 1.52
C GLY A 20 -2.73 -2.10 0.69
N GLY A 21 -2.60 -1.57 -0.52
CA GLY A 21 -1.57 -2.04 -1.47
C GLY A 21 -0.15 -1.75 -1.00
N ALA A 22 0.10 -0.60 -0.35
CA ALA A 22 1.42 -0.27 0.18
C ALA A 22 1.77 -1.15 1.38
N GLN A 23 0.82 -1.37 2.28
CA GLN A 23 0.98 -2.19 3.48
C GLN A 23 1.23 -3.66 3.12
N ARG A 24 0.43 -4.25 2.22
CA ARG A 24 0.66 -5.62 1.72
C ARG A 24 2.05 -5.76 1.11
N GLN A 25 2.50 -4.78 0.32
CA GLN A 25 3.83 -4.82 -0.30
C GLN A 25 4.98 -4.72 0.72
N ILE A 26 4.82 -3.95 1.80
CA ILE A 26 5.79 -3.95 2.91
C ILE A 26 5.85 -5.31 3.59
N VAL A 27 4.70 -5.93 3.85
CA VAL A 27 4.61 -7.27 4.45
C VAL A 27 5.30 -8.30 3.57
N GLU A 28 5.04 -8.29 2.25
CA GLU A 28 5.74 -9.15 1.29
C GLU A 28 7.24 -8.91 1.31
N LEU A 29 7.68 -7.65 1.38
CA LEU A 29 9.09 -7.29 1.40
C LEU A 29 9.79 -7.84 2.66
N ILE A 30 9.24 -7.59 3.86
CA ILE A 30 9.86 -8.05 5.11
C ILE A 30 9.85 -9.57 5.26
N ASN A 31 8.87 -10.26 4.67
CA ASN A 31 8.74 -11.71 4.76
C ASN A 31 9.66 -12.48 3.80
N ASN A 32 10.11 -11.84 2.71
CA ASN A 32 10.81 -12.50 1.62
C ASN A 32 12.19 -11.91 1.30
N MET A 33 12.65 -10.89 2.02
CA MET A 33 14.01 -10.39 1.90
C MET A 33 15.02 -11.44 2.39
N ASP A 34 16.17 -11.56 1.70
CA ASP A 34 17.22 -12.52 2.06
C ASP A 34 17.77 -12.25 3.47
N SER A 35 17.40 -13.11 4.42
CA SER A 35 17.77 -13.00 5.83
C SER A 35 19.26 -13.22 6.09
N ASN A 36 20.02 -13.73 5.11
CA ASN A 36 21.47 -13.85 5.20
C ASN A 36 22.18 -12.53 4.89
N ALA A 37 21.54 -11.65 4.10
CA ALA A 37 22.07 -10.37 3.69
C ALA A 37 21.47 -9.20 4.49
N PHE A 38 20.21 -9.31 4.92
CA PHE A 38 19.47 -8.22 5.55
C PHE A 38 18.87 -8.61 6.91
N ASP A 39 18.88 -7.65 7.83
CA ASP A 39 18.09 -7.69 9.07
C ASP A 39 17.02 -6.60 9.00
N VAL A 40 15.76 -7.01 8.83
CA VAL A 40 14.68 -6.09 8.44
C VAL A 40 13.71 -5.89 9.59
N HIS A 41 13.52 -4.64 9.98
CA HIS A 41 12.54 -4.20 10.95
C HIS A 41 11.47 -3.33 10.29
N LEU A 42 10.27 -3.36 10.86
CA LEU A 42 9.13 -2.56 10.45
C LEU A 42 8.63 -1.72 11.62
N VAL A 43 8.45 -0.43 11.39
CA VAL A 43 7.90 0.51 12.34
C VAL A 43 6.54 0.99 11.82
N SER A 44 5.47 0.76 12.59
CA SER A 44 4.17 1.38 12.34
C SER A 44 4.01 2.63 13.20
N LEU A 45 3.53 3.72 12.60
CA LEU A 45 3.22 4.98 13.31
C LEU A 45 1.83 5.00 13.96
N SER A 46 1.15 3.87 13.95
CA SER A 46 -0.17 3.63 14.56
C SER A 46 -0.21 2.22 15.12
N ASP A 47 -1.00 2.05 16.17
CA ASP A 47 -1.38 0.79 16.79
C ASP A 47 -2.42 0.00 15.97
N TYR A 48 -3.03 0.62 14.95
CA TYR A 48 -3.90 -0.08 14.00
C TYR A 48 -3.09 -0.88 12.98
N VAL A 49 -2.89 -2.18 13.28
CA VAL A 49 -2.01 -3.07 12.53
C VAL A 49 -2.63 -4.43 12.18
N PRO A 50 -3.80 -4.48 11.51
CA PRO A 50 -4.45 -5.76 11.16
C PRO A 50 -3.58 -6.69 10.30
N LEU A 51 -2.61 -6.17 9.53
CA LEU A 51 -1.66 -7.01 8.79
C LEU A 51 -0.45 -7.48 9.61
N ALA A 52 -0.37 -7.20 10.91
CA ALA A 52 0.79 -7.59 11.71
C ALA A 52 0.94 -9.11 11.85
N ASP A 53 -0.16 -9.86 11.86
CA ASP A 53 -0.15 -11.31 12.08
C ASP A 53 0.42 -12.10 10.90
N THR A 54 0.53 -11.48 9.73
CA THR A 54 1.14 -12.08 8.55
C THR A 54 2.66 -11.86 8.49
N ILE A 55 3.24 -11.13 9.45
CA ILE A 55 4.68 -10.86 9.51
C ILE A 55 5.40 -12.03 10.19
N LYS A 56 6.34 -12.65 9.49
CA LYS A 56 7.24 -13.67 10.06
C LYS A 56 8.08 -13.02 11.16
N GLN A 57 8.25 -13.71 12.30
CA GLN A 57 9.05 -13.18 13.43
C GLN A 57 8.56 -11.80 13.92
N ARG A 58 7.23 -11.60 13.93
CA ARG A 58 6.55 -10.34 14.27
C ARG A 58 7.12 -9.69 15.52
N GLU A 59 7.29 -10.44 16.61
CA GLU A 59 7.75 -9.92 17.90
C GLU A 59 9.17 -9.33 17.84
N GLN A 60 10.02 -9.84 16.96
CA GLN A 60 11.39 -9.34 16.78
C GLN A 60 11.47 -8.20 15.76
N ARG A 61 10.55 -8.18 14.79
CA ARG A 61 10.64 -7.32 13.61
C ARG A 61 9.72 -6.11 13.64
N LEU A 62 8.57 -6.19 14.32
CA LEU A 62 7.57 -5.13 14.35
C LEU A 62 7.70 -4.24 15.59
N HIS A 63 7.83 -2.94 15.35
CA HIS A 63 7.87 -1.90 16.37
C HIS A 63 6.70 -0.94 16.18
N ILE A 64 6.13 -0.43 17.26
CA ILE A 64 5.04 0.54 17.23
C ILE A 64 5.52 1.87 17.84
N ILE A 65 5.45 2.95 17.06
CA ILE A 65 5.67 4.31 17.55
C ILE A 65 4.37 5.09 17.33
N HIS A 66 3.49 5.06 18.32
CA HIS A 66 2.21 5.78 18.22
C HIS A 66 2.45 7.29 18.06
N LYS A 67 1.89 7.88 16.99
CA LYS A 67 1.86 9.32 16.78
C LYS A 67 0.57 9.91 17.37
N GLU A 68 0.69 10.97 18.15
CA GLU A 68 -0.47 11.67 18.73
C GLU A 68 -1.13 12.61 17.72
N SER A 69 -0.38 13.04 16.70
CA SER A 69 -0.85 13.97 15.68
C SER A 69 -0.11 13.79 14.34
N ARG A 70 -0.56 14.51 13.30
CA ARG A 70 0.04 14.44 11.95
C ARG A 70 1.48 14.99 11.87
N PHE A 71 1.89 15.87 12.78
CA PHE A 71 3.21 16.50 12.78
C PHE A 71 3.92 16.30 14.12
N ASP A 72 3.72 15.12 14.72
CA ASP A 72 4.29 14.78 16.02
C ASP A 72 5.82 14.59 15.93
N LEU A 73 6.59 15.62 16.25
CA LEU A 73 8.05 15.58 16.24
C LEU A 73 8.63 14.57 17.23
N LYS A 74 7.87 14.15 18.25
CA LYS A 74 8.31 13.08 19.17
C LYS A 74 8.46 11.75 18.43
N VAL A 75 7.72 11.54 17.35
CA VAL A 75 7.87 10.37 16.47
C VAL A 75 9.27 10.34 15.88
N ALA A 76 9.78 11.48 15.37
CA ALA A 76 11.11 11.54 14.78
C ALA A 76 12.21 11.25 15.83
N TRP A 77 12.05 11.77 17.05
CA TRP A 77 12.99 11.50 18.15
C TRP A 77 12.95 10.05 18.63
N LYS A 78 11.77 9.48 18.87
CA LYS A 78 11.66 8.05 19.24
C LYS A 78 12.19 7.14 18.13
N LEU A 79 11.92 7.49 16.88
CA LEU A 79 12.43 6.76 15.72
C LEU A 79 13.96 6.87 15.66
N SER A 80 14.56 8.04 15.90
CA SER A 80 16.02 8.17 15.89
C SER A 80 16.69 7.31 16.96
N GLN A 81 16.13 7.26 18.17
CA GLN A 81 16.61 6.36 19.23
C GLN A 81 16.55 4.88 18.82
N LEU A 82 15.48 4.47 18.14
CA LEU A 82 15.33 3.11 17.64
C LEU A 82 16.35 2.81 16.53
N LEU A 83 16.58 3.76 15.60
CA LEU A 83 17.57 3.62 14.53
C LEU A 83 18.98 3.45 15.11
N GLU A 84 19.35 4.22 16.13
CA GLU A 84 20.63 4.09 16.85
C GLU A 84 20.75 2.75 17.58
N GLN A 85 19.68 2.34 18.29
CA GLN A 85 19.64 1.06 19.01
C GLN A 85 19.85 -0.13 18.08
N LEU A 86 19.19 -0.12 16.91
CA LEU A 86 19.29 -1.17 15.90
C LEU A 86 20.56 -1.07 15.06
N ARG A 87 21.29 0.06 15.14
CA ARG A 87 22.40 0.40 14.23
C ARG A 87 21.95 0.32 12.76
N ALA A 88 20.83 0.97 12.47
CA ALA A 88 20.24 0.96 11.15
C ALA A 88 21.20 1.49 10.08
N ASP A 89 21.42 0.71 9.03
CA ASP A 89 22.15 1.14 7.83
C ASP A 89 21.23 1.91 6.88
N ILE A 90 19.95 1.52 6.84
CA ILE A 90 18.94 2.06 5.94
C ILE A 90 17.66 2.35 6.72
N VAL A 91 17.09 3.54 6.54
CA VAL A 91 15.72 3.85 6.96
C VAL A 91 14.86 4.20 5.75
N HIS A 92 13.70 3.57 5.61
CA HIS A 92 12.85 3.69 4.43
C HIS A 92 11.39 4.00 4.80
N GLY A 93 10.94 5.22 4.51
CA GLY A 93 9.61 5.71 4.85
C GLY A 93 8.58 5.55 3.72
N TYR A 94 7.36 5.14 4.09
CA TYR A 94 6.23 4.90 3.20
C TYR A 94 5.04 5.75 3.60
N LEU A 95 4.42 6.42 2.61
CA LEU A 95 3.36 7.41 2.82
C LEU A 95 3.91 8.69 3.47
N PHE A 96 3.12 9.77 3.37
CA PHE A 96 3.58 11.14 3.64
C PHE A 96 4.20 11.34 5.03
N ASP A 97 3.50 10.97 6.10
CA ASP A 97 3.92 11.26 7.47
C ASP A 97 5.11 10.41 7.92
N ALA A 98 5.14 9.13 7.56
CA ALA A 98 6.30 8.28 7.78
C ALA A 98 7.51 8.76 6.97
N GLU A 99 7.33 9.21 5.73
CA GLU A 99 8.42 9.76 4.94
C GLU A 99 9.03 11.03 5.58
N ILE A 100 8.20 11.92 6.13
CA ILE A 100 8.71 13.07 6.88
C ILE A 100 9.40 12.63 8.18
N ALA A 101 8.85 11.63 8.87
CA ALA A 101 9.46 11.10 10.10
C ALA A 101 10.84 10.48 9.85
N VAL A 102 11.01 9.66 8.80
CA VAL A 102 12.32 9.05 8.48
C VAL A 102 13.35 10.07 8.04
N ARG A 103 12.94 11.14 7.32
CA ARG A 103 13.85 12.22 6.92
C ARG A 103 14.45 12.91 8.14
N LEU A 104 13.63 13.20 9.15
CA LEU A 104 14.07 13.84 10.39
C LEU A 104 14.86 12.84 11.25
N ALA A 105 14.31 11.66 11.49
CA ALA A 105 14.91 10.65 12.37
C ALA A 105 16.25 10.12 11.83
N GLY A 106 16.33 9.83 10.53
CA GLY A 106 17.55 9.36 9.90
C GLY A 106 18.68 10.38 9.97
N ARG A 107 18.37 11.69 9.88
CA ARG A 107 19.35 12.75 10.07
C ARG A 107 19.75 12.95 11.53
N LEU A 108 18.85 12.73 12.47
CA LEU A 108 19.15 12.79 13.90
C LEU A 108 20.02 11.61 14.37
N ALA A 109 19.83 10.44 13.75
CA ALA A 109 20.55 9.21 14.06
C ALA A 109 21.79 8.97 13.17
N ASP A 110 22.14 9.93 12.31
CA ASP A 110 23.21 9.79 11.29
C ASP A 110 23.12 8.48 10.48
N THR A 111 21.90 8.05 10.14
CA THR A 111 21.65 6.83 9.36
C THR A 111 22.27 6.95 7.96
N PRO A 112 23.10 5.98 7.51
CA PRO A 112 23.85 6.08 6.25
C PRO A 112 22.99 6.29 5.01
N LEU A 113 21.79 5.72 4.95
CA LEU A 113 20.89 5.85 3.80
C LEU A 113 19.43 6.10 4.21
N ILE A 114 18.89 7.25 3.79
CA ILE A 114 17.52 7.68 4.05
C ILE A 114 16.70 7.61 2.75
N VAL A 115 15.70 6.74 2.74
CA VAL A 115 14.90 6.40 1.56
C VAL A 115 13.42 6.79 1.72
N GLY A 116 12.85 7.40 0.70
CA GLY A 116 11.41 7.66 0.57
C GLY A 116 10.75 6.71 -0.43
N SER A 117 9.42 6.65 -0.43
CA SER A 117 8.66 5.74 -1.30
C SER A 117 7.56 6.47 -2.05
N GLU A 118 7.54 6.32 -3.39
CA GLU A 118 6.40 6.75 -4.21
C GLU A 118 5.65 5.54 -4.78
N ARG A 119 4.33 5.51 -4.56
CA ARG A 119 3.48 4.37 -4.93
C ARG A 119 2.18 4.76 -5.62
N ASN A 120 2.00 6.05 -5.90
CA ASN A 120 0.79 6.60 -6.45
C ASN A 120 1.09 7.64 -7.54
N THR A 121 0.04 8.05 -8.25
CA THR A 121 0.07 9.12 -9.24
C THR A 121 -1.14 10.01 -9.06
N ASN A 122 -1.10 11.22 -9.61
CA ASN A 122 -2.26 12.12 -9.71
C ASN A 122 -2.91 12.48 -8.37
N TYR A 123 -2.13 12.53 -7.28
CA TYR A 123 -2.61 13.02 -5.99
C TYR A 123 -2.33 14.52 -5.83
N SER A 124 -3.18 15.20 -5.08
CA SER A 124 -3.00 16.61 -4.75
C SER A 124 -2.39 16.77 -3.36
N LEU A 125 -1.27 17.48 -3.27
CA LEU A 125 -0.66 17.83 -1.99
C LEU A 125 -1.35 19.04 -1.38
N LYS A 126 -1.71 18.94 -0.10
CA LYS A 126 -2.10 20.11 0.70
C LYS A 126 -0.89 21.04 0.84
N LYS A 127 -1.14 22.35 0.99
CA LYS A 127 -0.08 23.36 1.16
C LYS A 127 0.93 22.99 2.24
N VAL A 128 0.45 22.48 3.37
CA VAL A 128 1.31 22.02 4.49
C VAL A 128 2.18 20.81 4.12
N GLN A 129 1.66 19.86 3.33
CA GLN A 129 2.43 18.69 2.89
C GLN A 129 3.52 19.11 1.91
N ARG A 130 3.17 20.01 0.98
CA ARG A 130 4.14 20.61 0.06
C ARG A 130 5.25 21.34 0.82
N ALA A 131 4.90 22.17 1.80
CA ALA A 131 5.87 22.86 2.64
C ALA A 131 6.79 21.87 3.38
N ALA A 132 6.24 20.83 4.01
CA ALA A 132 7.02 19.79 4.68
C ALA A 132 7.99 19.08 3.73
N TYR A 133 7.54 18.70 2.53
CA TYR A 133 8.42 18.12 1.52
C TYR A 133 9.51 19.08 1.06
N THR A 134 9.16 20.34 0.77
CA THR A 134 10.14 21.37 0.37
C THR A 134 11.17 21.61 1.46
N LEU A 135 10.79 21.65 2.73
CA LEU A 135 11.70 21.91 3.84
C LEU A 135 12.62 20.73 4.18
N THR A 136 12.24 19.51 3.80
CA THR A 136 12.97 18.29 4.19
C THR A 136 13.58 17.54 3.01
N HIS A 137 13.44 18.03 1.77
CA HIS A 137 13.87 17.28 0.57
C HIS A 137 15.38 16.98 0.51
N TYR A 138 16.21 17.85 1.09
CA TYR A 138 17.66 17.63 1.16
C TYR A 138 18.03 16.54 2.16
N MET A 139 17.09 16.15 3.03
CA MET A 139 17.27 15.08 4.03
C MET A 139 17.13 13.68 3.44
N LEU A 140 16.54 13.58 2.26
CA LEU A 140 16.30 12.32 1.56
C LEU A 140 17.42 12.06 0.55
N ASP A 141 18.03 10.88 0.62
CA ASP A 141 19.09 10.48 -0.30
C ASP A 141 18.51 9.87 -1.58
N LEU A 142 17.49 9.03 -1.43
CA LEU A 142 16.85 8.32 -2.54
C LEU A 142 15.32 8.22 -2.36
N CYS A 143 14.58 8.22 -3.45
CA CYS A 143 13.18 7.84 -3.53
C CYS A 143 13.02 6.58 -4.40
N ILE A 144 12.44 5.53 -3.85
CA ILE A 144 12.06 4.33 -4.59
C ILE A 144 10.62 4.48 -5.05
N ALA A 145 10.39 4.45 -6.35
CA ALA A 145 9.07 4.48 -6.94
C ALA A 145 8.66 3.10 -7.47
N ASN A 146 7.39 2.71 -7.30
CA ASN A 146 6.90 1.44 -7.84
C ASN A 146 6.64 1.45 -9.36
N SER A 147 6.78 2.62 -10.00
CA SER A 147 6.55 2.81 -11.43
C SER A 147 7.27 4.05 -11.95
N HIS A 148 7.59 4.05 -13.25
CA HIS A 148 8.12 5.24 -13.94
C HIS A 148 7.12 6.41 -13.93
N ALA A 149 5.81 6.12 -14.02
CA ALA A 149 4.76 7.12 -13.93
C ALA A 149 4.73 7.80 -12.55
N GLY A 150 4.82 7.02 -11.47
CA GLY A 150 4.93 7.53 -10.09
C GLY A 150 6.19 8.39 -9.91
N ALA A 151 7.34 7.88 -10.33
CA ALA A 151 8.61 8.62 -10.27
C ALA A 151 8.51 9.98 -10.98
N LYS A 152 8.03 9.99 -12.23
CA LYS A 152 7.87 11.22 -13.02
C LYS A 152 6.88 12.19 -12.37
N PHE A 153 5.76 11.68 -11.85
CA PHE A 153 4.75 12.47 -11.17
C PHE A 153 5.30 13.15 -9.91
N ASN A 154 5.90 12.37 -9.00
CA ASN A 154 6.44 12.87 -7.74
C ASN A 154 7.60 13.86 -7.98
N ARG A 155 8.52 13.52 -8.90
CA ARG A 155 9.63 14.40 -9.32
C ARG A 155 9.14 15.77 -9.74
N LYS A 156 8.17 15.82 -10.66
CA LYS A 156 7.55 17.08 -11.12
C LYS A 156 6.83 17.80 -10.00
N THR A 157 6.14 17.06 -9.14
CA THR A 157 5.34 17.60 -8.04
C THR A 157 6.19 18.26 -6.96
N LEU A 158 7.35 17.66 -6.63
CA LEU A 158 8.25 18.10 -5.57
C LEU A 158 9.48 18.87 -6.08
N ASN A 159 9.58 19.09 -7.40
CA ASN A 159 10.72 19.72 -8.06
C ASN A 159 12.06 19.09 -7.62
N GLN A 160 12.12 17.76 -7.61
CA GLN A 160 13.32 17.00 -7.26
C GLN A 160 14.11 16.60 -8.50
N PRO A 161 15.42 16.36 -8.38
CA PRO A 161 16.23 15.96 -9.51
C PRO A 161 16.05 14.45 -9.79
N GLU A 162 16.34 14.03 -11.02
CA GLU A 162 16.00 12.69 -11.52
C GLU A 162 16.86 11.59 -10.88
N GLU A 163 18.12 11.91 -10.59
CA GLU A 163 19.10 11.03 -9.98
C GLU A 163 18.68 10.52 -8.59
N LYS A 164 17.77 11.23 -7.91
CA LYS A 164 17.18 10.80 -6.63
C LYS A 164 16.13 9.71 -6.78
N TYR A 165 15.72 9.32 -7.98
CA TYR A 165 14.66 8.33 -8.17
C TYR A 165 15.20 7.01 -8.70
N ARG A 166 14.76 5.90 -8.11
CA ARG A 166 14.93 4.56 -8.68
C ARG A 166 13.57 3.89 -8.78
N VAL A 167 13.32 3.21 -9.90
CA VAL A 167 12.09 2.47 -10.10
C VAL A 167 12.34 1.02 -9.73
N VAL A 168 11.58 0.52 -8.76
CA VAL A 168 11.55 -0.89 -8.37
C VAL A 168 10.09 -1.31 -8.34
N HIS A 169 9.69 -2.15 -9.30
CA HIS A 169 8.32 -2.62 -9.39
C HIS A 169 7.94 -3.48 -8.18
N ASN A 170 6.64 -3.49 -7.87
CA ASN A 170 6.09 -4.40 -6.87
C ASN A 170 6.31 -5.85 -7.30
N GLY A 171 6.78 -6.68 -6.38
CA GLY A 171 6.85 -8.13 -6.56
C GLY A 171 5.50 -8.79 -6.32
N VAL A 172 5.27 -9.91 -6.99
CA VAL A 172 4.15 -10.83 -6.78
C VAL A 172 4.73 -12.24 -6.76
N ASP A 173 4.27 -13.05 -5.83
CA ASP A 173 4.64 -14.47 -5.74
C ASP A 173 3.93 -15.25 -6.86
N ALA A 174 4.68 -15.66 -7.87
CA ALA A 174 4.12 -16.33 -9.04
C ALA A 174 3.67 -17.78 -8.76
N GLU A 175 4.17 -18.41 -7.70
CA GLU A 175 3.73 -19.74 -7.29
C GLU A 175 2.38 -19.65 -6.55
N ARG A 176 2.24 -18.62 -5.71
CA ARG A 176 0.99 -18.33 -5.01
C ARG A 176 -0.12 -17.86 -5.94
N PHE A 177 0.20 -16.95 -6.87
CA PHE A 177 -0.75 -16.44 -7.87
C PHE A 177 -0.68 -17.22 -9.19
N ALA A 178 -0.83 -18.54 -9.09
CA ALA A 178 -0.94 -19.44 -10.23
C ALA A 178 -2.41 -19.85 -10.46
N PRO A 179 -2.81 -20.24 -11.68
CA PRO A 179 -4.16 -20.76 -11.89
C PRO A 179 -4.43 -21.99 -11.01
N LEU A 180 -5.45 -21.90 -10.14
CA LEU A 180 -5.91 -22.97 -9.26
C LEU A 180 -7.29 -23.48 -9.68
N ASP A 181 -7.66 -24.65 -9.17
CA ASP A 181 -9.04 -25.13 -9.26
C ASP A 181 -9.96 -24.24 -8.40
N ALA A 182 -10.81 -23.47 -9.07
CA ALA A 182 -11.74 -22.55 -8.44
C ALA A 182 -13.12 -23.19 -8.16
N SER A 183 -13.30 -24.50 -8.35
CA SER A 183 -14.62 -25.15 -8.23
C SER A 183 -15.25 -24.96 -6.85
N ALA A 184 -14.47 -25.18 -5.78
CA ALA A 184 -14.94 -25.00 -4.41
C ALA A 184 -15.29 -23.53 -4.10
N LEU A 185 -14.47 -22.58 -4.57
CA LEU A 185 -14.72 -21.16 -4.38
C LEU A 185 -15.94 -20.68 -5.18
N ARG A 186 -16.15 -21.21 -6.39
CA ARG A 186 -17.34 -20.94 -7.18
C ARG A 186 -18.59 -21.44 -6.48
N GLU A 187 -18.57 -22.64 -5.91
CA GLU A 187 -19.67 -23.18 -5.12
C GLU A 187 -19.96 -22.31 -3.90
N GLU A 188 -18.93 -21.94 -3.12
CA GLU A 188 -19.03 -21.07 -1.95
C GLU A 188 -19.70 -19.74 -2.29
N LEU A 189 -19.30 -19.12 -3.40
CA LEU A 189 -19.81 -17.83 -3.87
C LEU A 189 -21.14 -17.96 -4.63
N GLY A 190 -21.68 -19.16 -4.83
CA GLY A 190 -22.89 -19.40 -5.61
C GLY A 190 -22.74 -19.01 -7.09
N LEU A 191 -21.53 -19.11 -7.64
CA LEU A 191 -21.21 -18.83 -9.03
C LEU A 191 -21.47 -20.06 -9.89
N ASN A 192 -22.04 -19.84 -11.07
CA ASN A 192 -22.24 -20.92 -12.03
C ASN A 192 -20.86 -21.40 -12.56
N PRO A 193 -20.55 -22.71 -12.52
CA PRO A 193 -19.27 -23.25 -12.97
C PRO A 193 -19.00 -23.02 -14.46
N ASP A 194 -20.04 -23.00 -15.29
CA ASP A 194 -19.94 -22.86 -16.75
C ASP A 194 -19.95 -21.39 -17.22
N THR A 195 -20.16 -20.45 -16.29
CA THR A 195 -20.20 -19.02 -16.60
C THR A 195 -18.81 -18.40 -16.53
N PHE A 196 -18.47 -17.64 -17.58
CA PHE A 196 -17.33 -16.74 -17.57
C PHE A 196 -17.68 -15.44 -16.85
N TYR A 197 -16.87 -15.05 -15.85
CA TYR A 197 -17.08 -13.84 -15.06
C TYR A 197 -15.99 -12.81 -15.36
N VAL A 198 -16.42 -11.55 -15.56
CA VAL A 198 -15.50 -10.40 -15.64
C VAL A 198 -15.36 -9.78 -14.25
N GLY A 199 -14.14 -9.75 -13.72
CA GLY A 199 -13.87 -9.33 -12.35
C GLY A 199 -13.42 -7.87 -12.18
N MET A 200 -13.94 -7.19 -11.16
CA MET A 200 -13.41 -5.93 -10.63
C MET A 200 -12.88 -6.14 -9.20
N PHE A 201 -11.59 -5.87 -8.99
CA PHE A 201 -10.93 -6.02 -7.70
C PHE A 201 -10.47 -4.66 -7.15
N GLY A 202 -11.06 -4.22 -6.06
CA GLY A 202 -10.62 -3.03 -5.34
C GLY A 202 -11.64 -2.44 -4.38
N SER A 203 -11.14 -1.86 -3.29
CA SER A 203 -11.95 -1.10 -2.33
C SER A 203 -12.67 0.08 -3.00
N TYR A 204 -13.83 0.47 -2.46
CA TYR A 204 -14.60 1.63 -2.90
C TYR A 204 -13.87 2.96 -2.63
N LYS A 205 -13.02 3.34 -3.59
CA LYS A 205 -12.29 4.61 -3.64
C LYS A 205 -12.52 5.26 -5.00
N ARG A 206 -12.67 6.59 -5.04
CA ARG A 206 -12.83 7.34 -6.30
C ARG A 206 -11.74 7.03 -7.33
N GLN A 207 -10.51 6.80 -6.86
CA GLN A 207 -9.37 6.40 -7.70
C GLN A 207 -9.58 5.08 -8.45
N LYS A 208 -10.40 4.16 -7.93
CA LYS A 208 -10.72 2.88 -8.57
C LYS A 208 -11.78 2.99 -9.66
N ASN A 209 -12.46 4.13 -9.74
CA ASN A 209 -13.34 4.50 -10.84
C ASN A 209 -14.44 3.45 -11.17
N HIS A 210 -15.12 2.96 -10.14
CA HIS A 210 -16.27 2.06 -10.28
C HIS A 210 -17.34 2.60 -11.24
N PRO A 211 -17.65 3.92 -11.31
CA PRO A 211 -18.59 4.45 -12.28
C PRO A 211 -18.22 4.15 -13.74
N LEU A 212 -16.93 4.17 -14.09
CA LEU A 212 -16.49 3.81 -15.44
C LEU A 212 -16.72 2.32 -15.70
N PHE A 213 -16.40 1.47 -14.73
CA PHE A 213 -16.64 0.03 -14.84
C PHE A 213 -18.12 -0.27 -15.10
N PHE A 214 -19.06 0.26 -14.31
CA PHE A 214 -20.48 -0.02 -14.50
C PHE A 214 -21.06 0.57 -15.78
N LYS A 215 -20.56 1.71 -16.25
CA LYS A 215 -20.90 2.22 -17.58
C LYS A 215 -20.41 1.28 -18.69
N ALA A 216 -19.26 0.65 -18.51
CA ALA A 216 -18.77 -0.38 -19.43
C ALA A 216 -19.62 -1.66 -19.34
N VAL A 217 -20.04 -2.09 -18.15
CA VAL A 217 -20.97 -3.21 -17.94
C VAL A 217 -22.25 -3.00 -18.75
N ALA A 218 -22.90 -1.84 -18.61
CA ALA A 218 -24.13 -1.53 -19.37
C ALA A 218 -23.92 -1.67 -20.89
N ARG A 219 -22.82 -1.13 -21.41
CA ARG A 219 -22.47 -1.24 -22.84
C ARG A 219 -22.15 -2.66 -23.30
N ILE A 220 -21.51 -3.46 -22.46
CA ILE A 220 -21.22 -4.86 -22.77
C ILE A 220 -22.52 -5.64 -22.89
N LEU A 221 -23.47 -5.43 -21.98
CA LEU A 221 -24.75 -6.13 -21.96
C LEU A 221 -25.63 -5.82 -23.18
N GLU A 222 -25.45 -4.66 -23.85
CA GLU A 222 -26.12 -4.34 -25.12
C GLU A 222 -25.76 -5.33 -26.25
N SER A 223 -24.56 -5.93 -26.21
CA SER A 223 -24.06 -6.84 -27.24
C SER A 223 -23.85 -8.28 -26.75
N HIS A 224 -23.68 -8.46 -25.44
CA HIS A 224 -23.37 -9.73 -24.78
C HIS A 224 -24.22 -9.86 -23.49
N PRO A 225 -25.55 -10.07 -23.60
CA PRO A 225 -26.48 -10.06 -22.46
C PRO A 225 -26.25 -11.18 -21.44
N ASP A 226 -25.56 -12.24 -21.83
CA ASP A 226 -25.23 -13.37 -20.95
C ASP A 226 -23.96 -13.14 -20.11
N THR A 227 -23.28 -12.00 -20.29
CA THR A 227 -22.08 -11.69 -19.50
C THR A 227 -22.45 -11.53 -18.03
N ARG A 228 -21.59 -12.05 -17.14
CA ARG A 228 -21.71 -11.87 -15.70
C ARG A 228 -20.45 -11.25 -15.13
N PHE A 229 -20.62 -10.50 -14.05
CA PHE A 229 -19.56 -9.71 -13.43
C PHE A 229 -19.41 -10.09 -11.97
N ILE A 230 -18.18 -10.08 -11.47
CA ILE A 230 -17.89 -10.31 -10.05
C ILE A 230 -17.11 -9.12 -9.50
N LEU A 231 -17.50 -8.64 -8.32
CA LEU A 231 -16.91 -7.49 -7.67
C LEU A 231 -16.40 -7.86 -6.29
N ILE A 232 -15.10 -7.69 -6.10
CA ILE A 232 -14.39 -7.99 -4.86
C ILE A 232 -13.78 -6.69 -4.32
N GLY A 233 -14.13 -6.37 -3.09
CA GLY A 233 -13.79 -5.14 -2.40
C GLY A 233 -15.01 -4.44 -1.81
N ASP A 234 -14.80 -3.72 -0.71
CA ASP A 234 -15.83 -2.94 -0.02
C ASP A 234 -15.29 -1.54 0.35
N GLN A 235 -16.09 -0.76 1.06
CA GLN A 235 -15.69 0.44 1.77
C GLN A 235 -14.53 0.12 2.73
N LEU A 236 -13.73 1.15 3.02
CA LEU A 236 -12.69 1.06 4.03
C LEU A 236 -13.31 1.01 5.43
N ALA A 237 -12.53 0.53 6.39
CA ALA A 237 -12.91 0.50 7.79
C ALA A 237 -13.49 1.88 8.21
N HIS A 238 -14.63 1.85 8.89
CA HIS A 238 -15.35 3.05 9.37
C HIS A 238 -15.64 4.13 8.31
N GLY A 239 -15.71 3.76 7.01
CA GLY A 239 -16.00 4.72 5.95
C GLY A 239 -14.87 5.71 5.66
N LEU A 240 -13.63 5.36 6.05
CA LEU A 240 -12.45 6.20 5.87
C LEU A 240 -12.35 6.72 4.43
N HIS A 241 -11.92 7.99 4.32
CA HIS A 241 -11.80 8.70 3.04
C HIS A 241 -13.12 8.83 2.26
N GLY A 242 -14.27 8.79 2.93
CA GLY A 242 -15.59 8.92 2.31
C GLY A 242 -15.96 7.69 1.46
N SER A 243 -15.39 6.53 1.79
CA SER A 243 -15.65 5.31 1.01
C SER A 243 -17.09 4.82 1.14
N SER A 244 -17.77 5.14 2.25
CA SER A 244 -19.19 4.80 2.45
C SER A 244 -20.09 5.59 1.50
N ASP A 245 -19.97 6.92 1.51
CA ASP A 245 -20.73 7.80 0.61
C ASP A 245 -20.48 7.43 -0.86
N TYR A 246 -19.21 7.18 -1.21
CA TYR A 246 -18.86 6.76 -2.56
C TYR A 246 -19.42 5.39 -2.93
N LYS A 247 -19.47 4.42 -2.00
CA LYS A 247 -20.13 3.13 -2.22
C LYS A 247 -21.63 3.33 -2.47
N GLN A 248 -22.28 4.22 -1.73
CA GLN A 248 -23.68 4.56 -1.93
C GLN A 248 -23.91 5.20 -3.32
N GLU A 249 -23.13 6.21 -3.70
CA GLU A 249 -23.19 6.84 -5.03
C GLU A 249 -23.06 5.79 -6.16
N VAL A 250 -22.13 4.85 -6.00
CA VAL A 250 -21.91 3.78 -6.98
C VAL A 250 -23.08 2.79 -6.99
N SER A 251 -23.65 2.47 -5.83
CA SER A 251 -24.83 1.61 -5.74
C SER A 251 -26.03 2.21 -6.46
N GLU A 252 -26.30 3.50 -6.25
CA GLU A 252 -27.38 4.23 -6.94
C GLU A 252 -27.17 4.24 -8.46
N LEU A 253 -25.93 4.42 -8.92
CA LEU A 253 -25.58 4.34 -10.34
C LEU A 253 -25.84 2.95 -10.93
N VAL A 254 -25.51 1.89 -10.20
CA VAL A 254 -25.78 0.50 -10.62
C VAL A 254 -27.27 0.27 -10.83
N ASP A 255 -28.11 0.80 -9.93
CA ASP A 255 -29.56 0.72 -10.02
C ASP A 255 -30.10 1.53 -11.21
N GLN A 256 -29.61 2.76 -11.39
CA GLN A 256 -29.98 3.61 -12.53
C GLN A 256 -29.63 2.98 -13.89
N LEU A 257 -28.52 2.25 -13.96
CA LEU A 257 -28.10 1.55 -15.17
C LEU A 257 -28.86 0.23 -15.38
N GLY A 258 -29.60 -0.26 -14.39
CA GLY A 258 -30.32 -1.54 -14.47
C GLY A 258 -29.42 -2.76 -14.56
N VAL A 259 -28.17 -2.68 -14.07
CA VAL A 259 -27.16 -3.75 -14.25
C VAL A 259 -26.93 -4.60 -12.99
N ARG A 260 -27.68 -4.36 -11.91
CA ARG A 260 -27.44 -5.01 -10.61
C ARG A 260 -27.49 -6.54 -10.68
N GLU A 261 -28.48 -7.09 -11.36
CA GLU A 261 -28.71 -8.55 -11.44
C GLU A 261 -27.59 -9.30 -12.19
N TYR A 262 -26.79 -8.59 -12.99
CA TYR A 262 -25.64 -9.14 -13.72
C TYR A 262 -24.35 -9.13 -12.91
N CYS A 263 -24.36 -8.50 -11.72
CA CYS A 263 -23.20 -8.21 -10.91
C CYS A 263 -23.27 -8.94 -9.57
N HIS A 264 -22.27 -9.78 -9.29
CA HIS A 264 -22.11 -10.46 -8.02
C HIS A 264 -21.19 -9.66 -7.09
N PHE A 265 -21.76 -9.05 -6.05
CA PHE A 265 -21.04 -8.22 -5.08
C PHE A 265 -20.60 -9.05 -3.88
N VAL A 266 -19.32 -9.40 -3.80
CA VAL A 266 -18.77 -10.31 -2.77
C VAL A 266 -18.41 -9.56 -1.48
N GLY A 267 -18.06 -8.27 -1.59
CA GLY A 267 -17.45 -7.53 -0.49
C GLY A 267 -15.94 -7.82 -0.36
N ASN A 268 -15.37 -7.57 0.82
CA ASN A 268 -13.94 -7.80 1.06
C ASN A 268 -13.63 -9.30 1.18
N ARG A 269 -12.51 -9.71 0.58
CA ARG A 269 -11.96 -11.07 0.62
C ARG A 269 -10.46 -11.00 0.88
N ASP A 270 -9.94 -11.99 1.60
CA ASP A 270 -8.51 -12.13 1.91
C ASP A 270 -7.83 -13.21 1.06
N ASP A 271 -8.60 -14.05 0.38
CA ASP A 271 -8.22 -15.15 -0.51
C ASP A 271 -8.29 -14.73 -1.99
N VAL A 272 -7.64 -13.62 -2.34
CA VAL A 272 -7.60 -13.07 -3.72
C VAL A 272 -6.44 -13.70 -4.53
N GLU A 273 -5.95 -14.87 -4.11
CA GLU A 273 -4.80 -15.59 -4.66
C GLU A 273 -5.21 -16.55 -5.78
#